data_AF-A0A9P5J564-F1
#
_entry.id   AF-A0A9P5J564-F1
#
_cell.length_a   1.000
_cell.length_b   1.000
_cell.length_c   1.000
_cell.angle_alpha   90.00
_cell.angle_beta   90.00
_cell.angle_gamma   90.00
#
_symmetry.space_group_name_H-M   'P 1'
#
loop_
_entity.id
_entity.type
_entity.pdbx_description
1 polymer ?
#
loop_
_entity_poly.entity_id
_entity_poly.type
_entity_poly.pdbx_seq_one_letter_code
_entity_poly.pdbx_strand_id
1 'polypeptide(L)'
;IHICLFADIQGGAELKGRLIRAATLEGESGIAERERVNFAFINAALIISPLHLHTAIQQALLARGGGTLRTKSIHSEILYFLHPSHNISEAIRTFGVGKETKDVLVVRIGS
;
A
#
# COMPACT_ATOMS: atom_id res chain seq x y z
N ILE A 1 -1.98 14.67 0.13
CA ILE A 1 -1.29 13.36 0.18
C ILE A 1 -0.47 13.37 1.46
N HIS A 2 -0.68 12.40 2.34
CA HIS A 2 0.09 12.27 3.58
C HIS A 2 1.02 11.07 3.48
N ILE A 3 2.29 11.27 3.82
CA ILE A 3 3.34 10.25 3.77
C ILE A 3 4.04 10.30 5.13
N CYS A 4 4.11 9.15 5.81
CA CYS A 4 4.82 9.00 7.08
C CYS A 4 5.78 7.80 6.99
N LEU A 5 6.99 7.98 7.52
CA LEU A 5 7.95 6.90 7.72
C LEU A 5 7.89 6.44 9.17
N PHE A 6 7.66 5.16 9.39
CA PHE A 6 7.80 4.50 10.68
C PHE A 6 9.05 3.63 10.61
N ALA A 7 10.07 3.98 11.38
CA ALA A 7 11.32 3.25 11.44
C ALA A 7 11.37 2.30 12.64
N ASP A 8 12.15 1.22 12.53
CA ASP A 8 12.34 0.21 13.58
C ASP A 8 11.03 -0.35 14.17
N ILE A 9 10.08 -0.68 13.29
CA ILE A 9 8.79 -1.20 13.72
C ILE A 9 8.91 -2.62 14.27
N GLN A 10 8.20 -2.89 15.36
CA GLN A 10 7.96 -4.25 15.84
C GLN A 10 6.61 -4.73 15.32
N GLY A 11 6.59 -5.90 14.66
CA GLY A 11 5.33 -6.55 14.25
C GLY A 11 4.90 -6.39 12.79
N GLY A 12 5.82 -6.26 11.83
CA GLY A 12 5.48 -6.24 10.40
C GLY A 12 4.64 -7.46 9.94
N ALA A 13 4.88 -8.65 10.52
CA ALA A 13 4.08 -9.85 10.25
C ALA A 13 2.62 -9.72 10.75
N GLU A 14 2.42 -9.12 11.93
CA GLU A 14 1.08 -8.89 12.49
C GLU A 14 0.32 -7.87 11.64
N LEU A 15 0.98 -6.78 11.23
CA LEU A 15 0.42 -5.80 10.32
C LEU A 15 -0.02 -6.44 9.01
N LYS A 16 0.83 -7.27 8.39
CA LYS A 16 0.47 -8.03 7.18
C LYS A 16 -0.74 -8.95 7.42
N GLY A 17 -0.78 -9.66 8.55
CA GLY A 17 -1.90 -10.52 8.92
C GLY A 17 -3.21 -9.74 9.05
N ARG A 18 -3.16 -8.57 9.68
CA ARG A 18 -4.31 -7.66 9.82
C ARG A 18 -4.80 -7.14 8.46
N LEU A 19 -3.89 -6.82 7.54
CA LEU A 19 -4.24 -6.41 6.18
C LEU A 19 -4.95 -7.51 5.40
N ILE A 20 -4.44 -8.75 5.48
CA ILE A 20 -5.06 -9.91 4.83
C ILE A 20 -6.45 -10.16 5.43
N ARG A 21 -6.59 -10.12 6.75
CA ARG A 21 -7.88 -10.27 7.43
C ARG A 21 -8.87 -9.18 7.02
N ALA A 22 -8.45 -7.92 6.93
CA ALA A 22 -9.32 -6.85 6.45
C ALA A 22 -9.79 -7.07 5.01
N ALA A 23 -8.95 -7.67 4.17
CA ALA A 23 -9.30 -7.98 2.78
C ALA A 23 -10.25 -9.18 2.64
N THR A 24 -10.27 -10.12 3.58
CA THR A 24 -11.13 -11.33 3.54
C THR A 24 -12.44 -11.20 4.29
N LEU A 25 -12.55 -10.30 5.27
CA LEU A 25 -13.79 -10.09 6.02
C LEU A 25 -14.89 -9.48 5.15
N GLU A 26 -16.09 -10.03 5.25
CA GLU A 26 -17.30 -9.57 4.56
C GLU A 26 -18.28 -8.90 5.55
N GLY A 27 -19.31 -8.22 5.03
CA GLY A 27 -20.30 -7.49 5.82
C GLY A 27 -19.80 -6.16 6.41
N GLU A 28 -20.59 -5.57 7.30
CA GLU A 28 -20.32 -4.27 7.91
C GLU A 28 -18.99 -4.22 8.66
N SER A 29 -18.67 -5.27 9.40
CA SER A 29 -17.38 -5.42 10.10
C SER A 29 -16.19 -5.40 9.14
N GLY A 30 -16.32 -6.01 7.96
CA GLY A 30 -15.29 -5.98 6.92
C GLY A 30 -15.11 -4.59 6.32
N ILE A 31 -16.19 -3.85 6.10
CA ILE A 31 -16.14 -2.46 5.60
C ILE A 31 -15.42 -1.57 6.61
N ALA A 32 -15.77 -1.67 7.90
CA ALA A 32 -15.15 -0.89 8.96
C ALA A 32 -13.65 -1.20 9.10
N GLU A 33 -13.25 -2.48 9.06
CA GLU A 33 -11.84 -2.84 9.12
C GLU A 33 -11.05 -2.37 7.90
N ARG A 34 -11.61 -2.49 6.69
CA ARG A 34 -10.97 -1.96 5.47
C ARG A 34 -10.76 -0.46 5.56
N GLU A 35 -11.71 0.30 6.12
CA GLU A 35 -11.52 1.73 6.28
C GLU A 35 -10.43 2.07 7.30
N ARG A 36 -10.33 1.31 8.41
CA ARG A 36 -9.25 1.46 9.40
C ARG A 36 -7.86 1.20 8.83
N VAL A 37 -7.74 0.38 7.78
CA VAL A 37 -6.47 0.06 7.12
C VAL A 37 -6.38 0.61 5.70
N ASN A 38 -7.16 1.65 5.38
CA ASN A 38 -7.22 2.26 4.06
C ASN A 38 -5.98 3.14 3.77
N PHE A 39 -4.82 2.51 3.76
CA PHE A 39 -3.51 3.13 3.59
C PHE A 39 -2.65 2.21 2.71
N ALA A 40 -1.66 2.77 2.02
CA ALA A 40 -0.64 1.98 1.37
C ALA A 40 0.50 1.76 2.38
N PHE A 41 0.74 0.50 2.74
CA PHE A 41 1.82 0.08 3.61
C PHE A 41 2.95 -0.47 2.76
N ILE A 42 4.03 0.30 2.64
CA ILE A 42 5.13 0.06 1.71
C ILE A 42 6.41 -0.22 2.50
N ASN A 43 7.14 -1.26 2.12
CA ASN A 43 8.47 -1.54 2.66
C ASN A 43 9.46 -0.45 2.21
N ALA A 44 9.93 0.35 3.16
CA ALA A 44 10.77 1.52 2.85
C ALA A 44 12.15 1.13 2.31
N ALA A 45 12.65 -0.07 2.62
CA ALA A 45 13.95 -0.56 2.16
C ALA A 45 14.07 -0.65 0.63
N LEU A 46 12.94 -0.72 -0.08
CA LEU A 46 12.88 -0.80 -1.55
C LEU A 46 12.67 0.56 -2.22
N ILE A 47 12.51 1.63 -1.45
CA ILE A 47 12.29 2.98 -1.96
C ILE A 47 13.61 3.74 -1.99
N ILE A 48 14.16 3.91 -3.20
CA ILE A 48 15.47 4.53 -3.43
C ILE A 48 15.46 6.04 -3.18
N SER A 49 14.35 6.73 -3.45
CA SER A 49 14.26 8.18 -3.29
C SER A 49 12.81 8.65 -3.08
N PRO A 50 12.59 9.86 -2.56
CA PRO A 50 11.26 10.45 -2.51
C PRO A 50 10.64 10.54 -3.91
N LEU A 51 11.43 10.83 -4.95
CA LEU A 51 10.93 10.92 -6.32
C LEU A 51 10.36 9.58 -6.80
N HIS A 52 11.02 8.46 -6.49
CA HIS A 52 10.53 7.12 -6.82
C HIS A 52 9.11 6.89 -6.28
N LEU A 53 8.89 7.23 -5.01
CA LEU A 53 7.57 7.12 -4.37
C LEU A 53 6.55 8.10 -4.99
N HIS A 54 6.94 9.37 -5.18
CA HIS A 54 6.04 10.38 -5.73
C HIS A 54 5.56 10.02 -7.13
N THR A 55 6.45 9.50 -7.99
CA THR A 55 6.08 9.06 -9.34
C THR A 55 5.01 7.98 -9.28
N ALA A 56 5.16 6.96 -8.43
CA ALA A 56 4.15 5.91 -8.27
C ALA A 56 2.81 6.46 -7.76
N ILE A 57 2.84 7.40 -6.81
CA ILE A 57 1.63 8.08 -6.31
C ILE A 57 0.94 8.88 -7.42
N GLN A 58 1.70 9.61 -8.23
CA GLN A 58 1.17 10.39 -9.35
C GLN A 58 0.51 9.48 -10.39
N GLN A 59 1.14 8.36 -10.74
CA GLN A 59 0.55 7.38 -11.67
C GLN A 59 -0.76 6.79 -11.10
N ALA A 60 -0.78 6.44 -9.82
CA ALA A 60 -2.00 5.96 -9.15
C ALA A 60 -3.13 7.01 -9.17
N LEU A 61 -2.79 8.30 -8.97
CA LEU A 61 -3.75 9.40 -9.03
C LEU A 61 -4.29 9.62 -10.45
N LEU A 62 -3.43 9.55 -11.47
CA LEU A 62 -3.86 9.63 -12.87
C LEU A 62 -4.78 8.47 -13.24
N ALA A 63 -4.44 7.25 -12.83
CA ALA A 63 -5.29 6.09 -13.05
C ALA A 63 -6.66 6.23 -12.36
N ARG A 64 -6.70 6.79 -11.14
CA ARG A 64 -7.97 7.10 -10.46
C ARG A 64 -8.77 8.16 -11.20
N GLY A 65 -8.15 9.27 -11.60
CA GLY A 65 -8.81 10.36 -12.32
C GLY A 65 -9.34 9.94 -13.70
N GLY A 66 -8.64 9.03 -14.37
CA GLY A 66 -9.04 8.46 -15.65
C GLY A 66 -9.99 7.25 -15.56
N GLY A 67 -10.31 6.76 -14.36
CA GLY A 67 -11.14 5.56 -14.18
C GLY A 67 -10.48 4.25 -14.65
N THR A 68 -9.14 4.22 -14.74
CA THR A 68 -8.36 3.09 -15.27
C THR A 68 -7.61 2.31 -14.17
N LEU A 69 -8.13 2.35 -12.94
CA LEU A 69 -7.60 1.55 -11.83
C LEU A 69 -7.68 0.06 -12.17
N ARG A 70 -6.58 -0.66 -11.97
CA ARG A 70 -6.47 -2.11 -12.16
C ARG A 70 -6.70 -2.88 -10.86
N THR A 71 -6.41 -2.25 -9.74
CA THR A 71 -6.58 -2.76 -8.38
C THR A 71 -7.85 -2.21 -7.73
N LYS A 72 -8.22 -2.77 -6.58
CA LYS A 72 -9.45 -2.40 -5.85
C LYS A 72 -9.37 -1.06 -5.12
N SER A 73 -8.18 -0.47 -4.96
CA SER A 73 -7.99 0.79 -4.25
C SER A 73 -6.82 1.57 -4.84
N ILE A 74 -6.87 2.90 -4.72
CA ILE A 74 -5.75 3.74 -5.13
C ILE A 74 -4.47 3.43 -4.32
N HIS A 75 -4.62 2.98 -3.08
CA HIS A 75 -3.48 2.61 -2.24
C HIS A 75 -2.77 1.38 -2.78
N SER A 76 -3.52 0.35 -3.21
CA SER A 76 -2.95 -0.81 -3.89
C SER A 76 -2.34 -0.46 -5.24
N GLU A 77 -2.85 0.57 -5.93
CA GLU A 77 -2.22 1.05 -7.16
C GLU A 77 -0.83 1.62 -6.94
N ILE A 78 -0.58 2.28 -5.81
CA ILE A 78 0.77 2.79 -5.53
C ILE A 78 1.78 1.64 -5.56
N LEU A 79 1.44 0.49 -4.94
CA LEU A 79 2.32 -0.69 -4.99
C LEU A 79 2.46 -1.23 -6.41
N TYR A 80 1.35 -1.29 -7.16
CA TYR A 80 1.35 -1.73 -8.55
C TYR A 80 2.31 -0.93 -9.44
N PHE A 81 2.31 0.41 -9.31
CA PHE A 81 3.18 1.29 -10.09
C PHE A 81 4.64 1.31 -9.60
N LEU A 82 4.91 0.85 -8.38
CA LEU A 82 6.29 0.64 -7.92
C LEU A 82 6.93 -0.61 -8.55
N HIS A 83 6.12 -1.59 -8.97
CA HIS A 83 6.64 -2.85 -9.50
C HIS A 83 6.81 -2.82 -11.02
N PRO A 84 8.00 -3.16 -11.56
CA PRO A 84 8.27 -3.07 -12.99
C PRO A 84 7.47 -4.08 -13.84
N SER A 85 7.14 -5.25 -13.27
CA SER A 85 6.37 -6.27 -14.01
C SER A 85 4.88 -5.97 -14.13
N HIS A 86 4.38 -4.93 -13.44
CA HIS A 86 2.95 -4.61 -13.43
C HIS A 86 2.05 -5.82 -13.09
N ASN A 87 2.55 -6.74 -12.26
CA ASN A 87 1.77 -7.83 -11.67
C ASN A 87 1.33 -7.44 -10.26
N ILE A 88 0.02 -7.41 -10.02
CA ILE A 88 -0.57 -6.94 -8.75
C ILE A 88 -0.07 -7.78 -7.56
N SER A 89 -0.07 -9.10 -7.69
CA SER A 89 0.31 -10.01 -6.61
C SER A 89 1.80 -9.90 -6.29
N GLU A 90 2.65 -9.78 -7.31
CA GLU A 90 4.08 -9.56 -7.11
C GLU A 90 4.37 -8.19 -6.51
N ALA A 91 3.69 -7.14 -6.98
CA ALA A 91 3.81 -5.79 -6.43
C ALA A 91 3.52 -5.76 -4.93
N ILE A 92 2.40 -6.35 -4.50
CA ILE A 92 2.03 -6.43 -3.08
C ILE A 92 3.02 -7.29 -2.30
N ARG A 93 3.51 -8.39 -2.87
CA ARG A 93 4.48 -9.27 -2.19
C ARG A 93 5.83 -8.60 -2.00
N THR A 94 6.31 -7.88 -3.01
CA THR A 94 7.64 -7.28 -3.05
C THR A 94 7.66 -5.95 -2.28
N PHE A 95 6.77 -5.02 -2.63
CA PHE A 95 6.75 -3.68 -2.04
C PHE A 95 5.88 -3.56 -0.78
N GLY A 96 5.01 -4.53 -0.51
CA GLY A 96 4.19 -4.52 0.69
C GLY A 96 4.99 -4.88 1.95
N VAL A 97 4.37 -4.63 3.11
CA VAL A 97 4.93 -5.04 4.41
C VAL A 97 5.03 -6.57 4.51
N GLY A 98 6.17 -7.04 5.01
CA GLY A 98 6.47 -8.44 5.31
C GLY A 98 6.93 -8.65 6.75
N LYS A 99 7.29 -9.89 7.07
CA LYS A 99 7.84 -10.28 8.38
C LYS A 99 9.17 -9.59 8.68
N GLU A 100 9.98 -9.37 7.65
CA GLU A 100 11.32 -8.80 7.76
C GLU A 100 11.35 -7.27 7.59
N THR A 101 10.18 -6.66 7.37
CA THR A 101 10.10 -5.21 7.19
C THR A 101 10.32 -4.50 8.52
N LYS A 102 11.40 -3.70 8.59
CA LYS A 102 11.75 -2.86 9.74
C LYS A 102 11.26 -1.43 9.59
N ASP A 103 11.25 -0.93 8.37
CA ASP A 103 10.88 0.45 8.07
C ASP A 103 9.70 0.46 7.10
N VAL A 104 8.63 1.16 7.46
CA VAL A 104 7.39 1.21 6.70
C VAL A 104 7.04 2.63 6.32
N LEU A 105 6.84 2.84 5.03
CA LEU A 105 6.20 4.03 4.51
C LEU A 105 4.69 3.80 4.48
N VAL A 106 3.97 4.69 5.17
CA VAL A 106 2.51 4.71 5.17
C VAL A 106 2.05 5.91 4.35
N VAL A 107 1.28 5.64 3.29
CA VAL A 107 0.72 6.67 2.42
C VAL A 107 -0.79 6.68 2.53
N ARG A 108 -1.36 7.86 2.82
CA ARG A 108 -2.81 8.14 2.73
C ARG A 108 -3.06 9.18 1.66
N ILE A 109 -3.92 8.84 0.72
CA ILE A 109 -4.50 9.81 -0.19
C ILE A 109 -5.80 10.31 0.44
N GLY A 110 -5.81 11.57 0.85
CA GLY A 110 -7.02 12.24 1.33
C GLY A 110 -8.03 12.42 0.19
N SER A 111 -9.30 12.44 0.58
CA SER A 111 -10.43 12.95 -0.21
C SER A 111 -10.35 14.46 -0.34
#